data_AF-A0A8T4VNE3-F1
#
_entry.id   AF-A0A8T4VNE3-F1
#
_cell.length_a   1.000
_cell.length_b   1.000
_cell.length_c   1.000
_cell.angle_alpha   90.00
_cell.angle_beta   90.00
_cell.angle_gamma   90.00
#
_symmetry.space_group_name_H-M   'P 1'
#
loop_
_entity.id
_entity.type
_entity.pdbx_description
1 polymer ?
#
loop_
_entity_poly.entity_id
_entity_poly.type
_entity_poly.pdbx_seq_one_letter_code
_entity_poly.pdbx_strand_id
1 'polypeptide(L)'
;MKTEELVIPVRADGPSPSAINIAKLIGGVDPNKVQTVIDALRNGRYLLHGVTRNYAEVEKEGVKALTPEGGNVSYWNSGSLCFGSGTDSSMAGINSAFFNYAHSGTPTGSAGTLVVARHPYLVKKLGIQDQFVHDAELTLGVDVPIGLVHILRAELIHAEAVRSRATGQRVEQILLDMLCQTLVRGYRPGELTVRRDHSLPGQC
;
A
#
# COMPACT_ATOMS: atom_id res chain seq x y z
N MET A 1 6.40 15.08 -20.08
CA MET A 1 5.94 15.54 -18.74
C MET A 1 7.18 15.61 -17.86
N LYS A 2 7.59 16.79 -17.37
CA LYS A 2 8.75 16.90 -16.48
C LYS A 2 8.39 16.23 -15.16
N THR A 3 9.13 15.20 -14.77
CA THR A 3 9.02 14.59 -13.44
C THR A 3 9.50 15.63 -12.44
N GLU A 4 8.58 16.39 -11.84
CA GLU A 4 8.91 17.15 -10.64
C GLU A 4 9.40 16.17 -9.59
N GLU A 5 10.66 16.31 -9.21
CA GLU A 5 11.31 15.47 -8.22
C GLU A 5 10.60 15.67 -6.89
N LEU A 6 10.06 14.59 -6.32
CA LEU A 6 9.35 14.65 -5.04
C LEU A 6 10.38 14.92 -3.94
N VAL A 7 10.37 16.12 -3.38
CA VAL A 7 11.22 16.46 -2.23
C VAL A 7 10.67 15.76 -1.00
N ILE A 8 11.42 14.79 -0.47
CA ILE A 8 11.08 14.09 0.77
C ILE A 8 11.46 15.00 1.95
N PRO A 9 10.50 15.41 2.80
CA PRO A 9 10.82 16.21 3.97
C PRO A 9 11.66 15.37 4.94
N VAL A 10 12.79 15.93 5.38
CA VAL A 10 13.64 15.32 6.41
C VAL A 10 13.22 15.88 7.76
N ARG A 11 12.92 15.01 8.72
CA ARG A 11 12.63 15.42 10.09
C ARG A 11 13.90 15.90 10.79
N ALA A 12 13.77 16.91 11.65
CA ALA A 12 14.89 17.42 12.44
C ALA A 12 15.50 16.37 13.39
N ASP A 13 14.66 15.45 13.90
CA ASP A 13 15.05 14.32 14.75
C ASP A 13 15.37 13.03 13.97
N GLY A 14 15.30 13.08 12.63
CA GLY A 14 15.54 11.93 11.75
C GLY A 14 14.39 10.91 11.74
N PRO A 15 14.55 9.79 11.00
CA PRO A 15 13.55 8.73 10.91
C PRO A 15 13.53 7.88 12.19
N SER A 16 12.34 7.39 12.57
CA SER A 16 12.20 6.50 13.73
C SER A 16 12.93 5.15 13.53
N PRO A 17 13.26 4.43 14.62
CA PRO A 17 13.83 3.08 14.51
C PRO A 17 12.96 2.11 13.69
N SER A 18 11.64 2.24 13.78
CA SER A 18 10.69 1.48 12.96
C SER A 18 10.87 1.80 11.48
N ALA A 19 10.93 3.08 11.11
CA ALA A 19 11.14 3.52 9.72
C ALA A 19 12.48 3.02 9.16
N ILE A 20 13.54 3.03 9.97
CA ILE A 20 14.86 2.48 9.59
C ILE A 20 14.79 0.98 9.31
N ASN A 21 14.10 0.21 10.18
CA ASN A 21 13.96 -1.23 10.00
C ASN A 21 13.11 -1.56 8.78
N ILE A 22 11.98 -0.87 8.60
CA ILE A 22 11.13 -0.96 7.42
C ILE A 22 11.94 -0.71 6.14
N ALA A 23 12.75 0.35 6.12
CA ALA A 23 13.55 0.73 4.97
C ALA A 23 14.54 -0.36 4.53
N LYS A 24 15.18 -1.02 5.50
CA LYS A 24 16.05 -2.18 5.25
C LYS A 24 15.27 -3.34 4.63
N LEU A 25 14.08 -3.62 5.16
CA LEU A 25 13.25 -4.75 4.71
C LEU A 25 12.78 -4.56 3.26
N ILE A 26 12.34 -3.36 2.85
CA ILE A 26 11.92 -3.02 1.47
C ILE A 26 13.12 -2.98 0.47
N GLY A 27 14.30 -3.43 0.87
CA GLY A 27 15.47 -3.49 -0.01
C GLY A 27 16.32 -2.21 0.00
N GLY A 28 16.43 -1.56 1.17
CA GLY A 28 17.37 -0.47 1.39
C GLY A 28 16.91 0.89 0.84
N VAL A 29 15.63 1.20 0.95
CA VAL A 29 15.10 2.52 0.58
C VAL A 29 15.52 3.61 1.58
N ASP A 30 15.30 4.88 1.24
CA ASP A 30 15.51 5.98 2.18
C ASP A 30 14.52 5.90 3.37
N PRO A 31 14.99 5.79 4.62
CA PRO A 31 14.14 5.74 5.80
C PRO A 31 13.32 7.03 6.04
N ASN A 32 13.73 8.18 5.52
CA ASN A 32 12.93 9.41 5.59
C ASN A 32 11.67 9.31 4.74
N LYS A 33 11.73 8.61 3.61
CA LYS A 33 10.55 8.35 2.77
C LYS A 33 9.53 7.50 3.50
N VAL A 34 10.00 6.44 4.18
CA VAL A 34 9.15 5.58 5.01
C VAL A 34 8.52 6.41 6.13
N GLN A 35 9.32 7.20 6.85
CA GLN A 35 8.83 8.04 7.94
C GLN A 35 7.78 9.06 7.43
N THR A 36 8.03 9.67 6.27
CA THR A 36 7.08 10.58 5.61
C THR A 36 5.75 9.90 5.34
N VAL A 37 5.75 8.66 4.84
CA VAL A 37 4.54 7.87 4.62
C VAL A 37 3.81 7.59 5.94
N ILE A 38 4.51 7.14 6.99
CA ILE A 38 3.91 6.88 8.30
C ILE A 38 3.24 8.16 8.85
N ASP A 39 3.96 9.28 8.83
CA ASP A 39 3.46 10.55 9.36
C ASP A 39 2.28 11.07 8.54
N ALA A 40 2.32 10.92 7.21
CA ALA A 40 1.20 11.30 6.34
C ALA A 40 -0.03 10.42 6.58
N LEU A 41 0.13 9.10 6.74
CA LEU A 41 -0.97 8.17 7.05
C LEU A 41 -1.63 8.53 8.38
N ARG A 42 -0.83 8.82 9.41
CA ARG A 42 -1.32 9.22 10.74
C ARG A 42 -2.04 10.56 10.67
N ASN A 43 -1.33 11.62 10.28
CA ASN A 43 -1.84 12.99 10.34
C ASN A 43 -2.97 13.25 9.34
N GLY A 44 -2.89 12.63 8.16
CA GLY A 44 -3.91 12.72 7.12
C GLY A 44 -5.15 11.85 7.39
N ARG A 45 -5.07 10.97 8.40
CA ARG A 45 -6.09 9.97 8.77
C ARG A 45 -6.46 9.07 7.60
N TYR A 46 -5.44 8.50 6.96
CA TYR A 46 -5.61 7.58 5.85
C TYR A 46 -5.69 6.13 6.32
N LEU A 47 -6.46 5.33 5.58
CA LEU A 47 -6.62 3.90 5.72
C LEU A 47 -6.05 3.20 4.48
N LEU A 48 -5.40 2.07 4.70
CA LEU A 48 -4.82 1.23 3.66
C LEU A 48 -5.40 -0.18 3.71
N HIS A 49 -5.88 -0.68 2.59
CA HIS A 49 -6.34 -2.05 2.42
C HIS A 49 -5.48 -2.76 1.37
N GLY A 50 -4.81 -3.83 1.76
CA GLY A 50 -4.08 -4.68 0.83
C GLY A 50 -5.02 -5.62 0.08
N VAL A 51 -4.80 -5.78 -1.22
CA VAL A 51 -5.60 -6.66 -2.07
C VAL A 51 -4.76 -7.87 -2.50
N THR A 52 -4.98 -9.01 -1.84
CA THR A 52 -4.28 -10.28 -2.17
C THR A 52 -4.94 -11.03 -3.34
N ARG A 53 -6.26 -10.88 -3.52
CA ARG A 53 -7.09 -11.56 -4.51
C ARG A 53 -8.16 -10.59 -5.02
N ASN A 54 -8.81 -10.94 -6.14
CA ASN A 54 -9.98 -10.22 -6.66
C ASN A 54 -9.73 -8.75 -7.06
N TYR A 55 -8.51 -8.41 -7.48
CA TYR A 55 -8.19 -7.07 -8.00
C TYR A 55 -9.19 -6.58 -9.05
N ALA A 56 -9.59 -7.45 -9.99
CA ALA A 56 -10.54 -7.09 -11.05
C ALA A 56 -11.93 -6.69 -10.53
N GLU A 57 -12.33 -7.20 -9.36
CA GLU A 57 -13.57 -6.81 -8.70
C GLU A 57 -13.37 -5.48 -7.96
N VAL A 58 -12.25 -5.32 -7.26
CA VAL A 58 -11.89 -4.07 -6.57
C VAL A 58 -11.76 -2.88 -7.53
N GLU A 59 -11.18 -3.09 -8.71
CA GLU A 59 -11.06 -2.06 -9.77
C GLU A 59 -12.42 -1.58 -10.29
N LYS A 60 -13.46 -2.44 -10.22
CA LYS A 60 -14.80 -2.13 -10.73
C LYS A 60 -15.74 -1.59 -9.67
N GLU A 61 -15.75 -2.23 -8.51
CA GLU A 61 -16.79 -2.05 -7.48
C GLU A 61 -16.25 -1.34 -6.23
N GLY A 62 -14.94 -1.40 -5.98
CA GLY A 62 -14.32 -0.97 -4.74
C GLY A 62 -14.15 -2.13 -3.75
N VAL A 63 -14.02 -1.83 -2.47
CA VAL A 63 -13.74 -2.84 -1.44
C VAL A 63 -15.03 -3.28 -0.78
N LYS A 64 -15.39 -4.56 -0.91
CA LYS A 64 -16.54 -5.13 -0.20
C LYS A 64 -16.22 -5.36 1.27
N ALA A 65 -17.22 -5.23 2.15
CA ALA A 65 -17.13 -5.61 3.56
C ALA A 65 -17.19 -7.13 3.72
N LEU A 66 -16.20 -7.82 3.16
CA LEU A 66 -16.06 -9.27 3.22
C LEU A 66 -14.65 -9.64 3.67
N THR A 67 -14.55 -10.50 4.68
CA THR A 67 -13.26 -11.12 5.04
C THR A 67 -13.04 -12.38 4.22
N PRO A 68 -11.78 -12.83 4.04
CA PRO A 68 -11.49 -14.12 3.40
C PRO A 68 -12.21 -15.32 4.05
N GLU A 69 -12.51 -15.22 5.35
CA GLU A 69 -13.22 -16.23 6.15
C GLU A 69 -14.76 -16.14 6.03
N GLY A 70 -15.28 -15.18 5.26
CA GLY A 70 -16.72 -14.99 5.06
C GLY A 70 -17.41 -14.07 6.08
N GLY A 71 -16.66 -13.24 6.81
CA GLY A 71 -17.21 -12.24 7.72
C GLY A 71 -17.74 -11.00 7.00
N ASN A 72 -18.63 -10.23 7.63
CA ASN A 72 -19.26 -9.03 7.05
C ASN A 72 -18.46 -7.74 7.31
N VAL A 73 -17.13 -7.82 7.28
CA VAL A 73 -16.22 -6.67 7.46
C VAL A 73 -15.03 -6.77 6.51
N SER A 74 -14.35 -5.67 6.25
CA SER A 74 -13.05 -5.63 5.57
C SER A 74 -11.97 -5.08 6.50
N TYR A 75 -10.73 -5.55 6.37
CA TYR A 75 -9.58 -5.11 7.17
C TYR A 75 -8.84 -3.95 6.54
N TRP A 76 -8.52 -2.93 7.33
CA TRP A 76 -7.82 -1.71 6.91
C TRP A 76 -6.72 -1.40 7.92
N ASN A 77 -5.67 -0.72 7.48
CA ASN A 77 -4.50 -0.42 8.31
C ASN A 77 -4.27 1.09 8.35
N SER A 78 -3.86 1.61 9.51
CA SER A 78 -3.48 3.01 9.69
C SER A 78 -2.02 3.12 10.15
N GLY A 79 -1.41 4.27 9.88
CA GLY A 79 -0.06 4.60 10.35
C GLY A 79 0.98 3.54 9.98
N SER A 80 1.79 3.11 10.95
CA SER A 80 2.86 2.14 10.71
C SER A 80 2.36 0.72 10.47
N LEU A 81 1.14 0.35 10.89
CA LEU A 81 0.62 -1.01 10.65
C LEU A 81 0.28 -1.29 9.20
N CYS A 82 0.26 -0.28 8.32
CA CYS A 82 0.23 -0.54 6.89
C CYS A 82 1.42 -1.39 6.41
N PHE A 83 2.53 -1.36 7.17
CA PHE A 83 3.74 -2.13 6.92
C PHE A 83 3.74 -3.51 7.61
N GLY A 84 2.58 -3.99 8.07
CA GLY A 84 2.44 -5.17 8.93
C GLY A 84 2.86 -4.89 10.38
N SER A 85 2.65 -5.86 11.27
CA SER A 85 3.29 -5.81 12.59
C SER A 85 4.80 -5.94 12.34
N GLY A 86 5.51 -4.81 12.39
CA GLY A 86 6.94 -4.69 12.09
C GLY A 86 7.88 -5.46 13.03
N THR A 87 7.42 -6.58 13.60
CA THR A 87 8.06 -7.41 14.61
C THR A 87 8.15 -8.89 14.20
N ASP A 88 7.44 -9.34 13.17
CA ASP A 88 7.48 -10.77 12.78
C ASP A 88 8.31 -11.01 11.51
N SER A 89 9.59 -11.34 11.71
CA SER A 89 10.49 -11.74 10.63
C SER A 89 10.03 -13.00 9.87
N SER A 90 9.08 -13.78 10.41
CA SER A 90 8.51 -14.93 9.70
C SER A 90 7.55 -14.51 8.57
N MET A 91 6.98 -13.31 8.63
CA MET A 91 6.20 -12.71 7.54
C MET A 91 7.08 -12.20 6.38
N ALA A 92 8.40 -12.05 6.60
CA ALA A 92 9.39 -11.74 5.57
C ALA A 92 9.83 -12.98 4.76
N GLY A 93 8.97 -14.01 4.65
CA GLY A 93 9.18 -15.18 3.80
C GLY A 93 9.20 -14.86 2.30
N ILE A 94 9.37 -15.91 1.47
CA ILE A 94 9.64 -15.87 0.00
C ILE A 94 8.67 -14.99 -0.83
N ASN A 95 7.54 -14.57 -0.27
CA ASN A 95 6.54 -13.71 -0.92
C ASN A 95 6.22 -12.43 -0.11
N SER A 96 7.23 -11.82 0.52
CA SER A 96 7.14 -10.64 1.40
C SER A 96 5.92 -9.74 1.17
N ALA A 97 5.06 -9.72 2.17
CA ALA A 97 3.86 -8.91 2.31
C ALA A 97 4.19 -7.69 3.18
N PHE A 98 5.15 -6.86 2.74
CA PHE A 98 5.56 -5.74 3.57
C PHE A 98 4.44 -4.72 3.73
N PHE A 99 3.60 -4.53 2.71
CA PHE A 99 2.30 -3.92 2.92
C PHE A 99 1.28 -5.01 3.27
N ASN A 100 0.61 -4.86 4.41
CA ASN A 100 -0.27 -5.88 4.95
C ASN A 100 -1.34 -6.28 3.90
N TYR A 101 -1.39 -7.58 3.58
CA TYR A 101 -2.30 -8.17 2.58
C TYR A 101 -2.21 -7.64 1.13
N ALA A 102 -1.13 -6.96 0.72
CA ALA A 102 -1.07 -6.32 -0.60
C ALA A 102 -0.50 -7.19 -1.73
N HIS A 103 0.03 -8.37 -1.45
CA HIS A 103 0.78 -9.16 -2.44
C HIS A 103 -0.10 -10.21 -3.15
N SER A 104 0.05 -10.30 -4.48
CA SER A 104 -0.56 -11.34 -5.30
C SER A 104 0.46 -11.90 -6.30
N GLY A 105 0.67 -13.22 -6.31
CA GLY A 105 1.35 -13.86 -7.43
C GLY A 105 0.48 -13.80 -8.67
N THR A 106 1.04 -13.45 -9.82
CA THR A 106 0.34 -13.46 -11.11
C THR A 106 0.83 -14.64 -11.97
N PRO A 107 0.06 -15.10 -12.98
CA PRO A 107 0.52 -16.16 -13.87
C PRO A 107 1.87 -15.85 -14.56
N THR A 108 2.18 -14.56 -14.71
CA THR A 108 3.33 -14.06 -15.48
C THR A 108 4.32 -13.25 -14.63
N GLY A 109 4.22 -13.31 -13.29
CA GLY A 109 5.12 -12.56 -12.40
C GLY A 109 4.60 -12.29 -10.99
N SER A 110 4.89 -11.08 -10.50
CA SER A 110 4.54 -10.62 -9.16
C SER A 110 3.84 -9.28 -9.22
N ALA A 111 2.77 -9.14 -8.45
CA ALA A 111 2.05 -7.88 -8.31
C ALA A 111 1.77 -7.54 -6.85
N GLY A 112 1.65 -6.24 -6.59
CA GLY A 112 1.20 -5.72 -5.32
C GLY A 112 0.12 -4.67 -5.54
N THR A 113 -0.94 -4.71 -4.75
CA THR A 113 -2.08 -3.79 -4.85
C THR A 113 -2.47 -3.24 -3.48
N LEU A 114 -2.54 -1.91 -3.39
CA LEU A 114 -3.02 -1.17 -2.23
C LEU A 114 -4.23 -0.32 -2.59
N VAL A 115 -5.23 -0.34 -1.72
CA VAL A 115 -6.34 0.61 -1.74
C VAL A 115 -6.09 1.65 -0.66
N VAL A 116 -6.13 2.92 -1.03
CA VAL A 116 -5.94 4.06 -0.11
C VAL A 116 -7.27 4.79 0.02
N ALA A 117 -7.68 5.09 1.25
CA ALA A 117 -8.86 5.90 1.53
C ALA A 117 -8.59 6.91 2.64
N ARG A 118 -9.33 8.01 2.67
CA ARG A 118 -9.25 9.00 3.76
C ARG A 118 -10.41 8.82 4.72
N HIS A 119 -10.13 8.45 5.97
CA HIS A 119 -11.15 8.07 6.95
C HIS A 119 -12.22 9.14 7.19
N PRO A 120 -11.89 10.43 7.42
CA PRO A 120 -12.89 11.49 7.51
C PRO A 120 -13.85 11.58 6.31
N TYR A 121 -13.35 11.25 5.11
CA TYR A 121 -14.17 11.25 3.90
C TYR A 121 -15.12 10.06 3.86
N LEU A 122 -14.67 8.87 4.30
CA LEU A 122 -15.52 7.69 4.45
C LEU A 122 -16.62 7.90 5.49
N VAL A 123 -16.28 8.44 6.67
CA VAL A 123 -17.26 8.82 7.72
C VAL A 123 -18.36 9.70 7.12
N LYS A 124 -17.98 10.76 6.40
CA LYS A 124 -18.93 11.68 5.77
C LYS A 124 -19.79 11.05 4.68
N LYS A 125 -19.21 10.19 3.84
CA LYS A 125 -19.86 9.66 2.63
C LYS A 125 -20.66 8.39 2.87
N LEU A 126 -20.26 7.58 3.84
CA LEU A 126 -20.87 6.28 4.15
C LEU A 126 -21.65 6.30 5.47
N GLY A 127 -21.55 7.37 6.26
CA GLY A 127 -22.25 7.48 7.55
C GLY A 127 -21.72 6.53 8.62
N ILE A 128 -20.46 6.07 8.48
CA ILE A 128 -19.81 5.19 9.47
C ILE A 128 -19.37 5.97 10.71
N GLN A 129 -19.17 5.26 11.82
CA GLN A 129 -18.67 5.88 13.05
C GLN A 129 -17.21 6.33 12.90
N ASP A 130 -16.87 7.45 13.53
CA ASP A 130 -15.49 7.92 13.57
C ASP A 130 -14.68 7.17 14.64
N GLN A 131 -14.05 6.07 14.24
CA GLN A 131 -13.24 5.22 15.11
C GLN A 131 -11.76 5.15 14.67
N PHE A 132 -11.24 6.23 14.09
CA PHE A 132 -9.85 6.21 13.63
C PHE A 132 -8.87 6.05 14.80
N VAL A 133 -7.99 5.07 14.70
CA VAL A 133 -6.89 4.83 15.65
C VAL A 133 -5.59 4.83 14.86
N HIS A 134 -4.53 5.45 15.38
CA HIS A 134 -3.20 5.41 14.77
C HIS A 134 -2.56 4.04 14.99
N ASP A 135 -1.81 3.55 14.00
CA ASP A 135 -1.05 2.31 14.09
C ASP A 135 -1.91 1.10 14.48
N ALA A 136 -3.08 1.01 13.86
CA ALA A 136 -4.08 -0.01 14.14
C ALA A 136 -4.50 -0.75 12.87
N GLU A 137 -4.93 -2.00 13.04
CA GLU A 137 -5.83 -2.66 12.12
C GLU A 137 -7.26 -2.27 12.51
N LEU A 138 -8.05 -1.86 11.53
CA LEU A 138 -9.43 -1.41 11.67
C LEU A 138 -10.31 -2.25 10.78
N THR A 139 -11.57 -2.41 11.18
CA THR A 139 -12.58 -3.10 10.37
C THR A 139 -13.64 -2.13 9.90
N LEU A 140 -14.02 -2.25 8.62
CA LEU A 140 -15.18 -1.54 8.07
C LEU A 140 -16.26 -2.56 7.69
N GLY A 141 -17.41 -2.45 8.33
CA GLY A 141 -18.60 -3.28 8.07
C GLY A 141 -19.49 -2.78 6.93
N VAL A 142 -18.95 -1.95 6.04
CA VAL A 142 -19.65 -1.40 4.88
C VAL A 142 -18.77 -1.49 3.64
N ASP A 143 -19.41 -1.66 2.49
CA ASP A 143 -18.71 -1.58 1.21
C ASP A 143 -18.16 -0.16 1.00
N VAL A 144 -16.94 -0.07 0.48
CA VAL A 144 -16.28 1.19 0.13
C VAL A 144 -16.23 1.29 -1.39
N PRO A 145 -17.09 2.10 -2.02
CA PRO A 145 -17.16 2.22 -3.47
C PRO A 145 -15.86 2.73 -4.09
N ILE A 146 -15.61 2.33 -5.34
CA ILE A 146 -14.44 2.76 -6.12
C ILE A 146 -14.25 4.28 -6.15
N GLY A 147 -15.34 5.06 -6.22
CA GLY A 147 -15.30 6.52 -6.23
C GLY A 147 -14.87 7.17 -4.91
N LEU A 148 -14.61 6.38 -3.85
CA LEU A 148 -14.14 6.85 -2.56
C LEU A 148 -12.71 6.45 -2.24
N VAL A 149 -12.01 5.75 -3.16
CA VAL A 149 -10.67 5.20 -2.93
C VAL A 149 -9.68 5.56 -4.04
N HIS A 150 -8.40 5.31 -3.78
CA HIS A 150 -7.35 5.17 -4.78
C HIS A 150 -6.85 3.74 -4.83
N ILE A 151 -6.52 3.24 -6.02
CA ILE A 151 -5.92 1.92 -6.20
C ILE A 151 -4.52 2.07 -6.76
N LEU A 152 -3.53 1.68 -5.96
CA LEU A 152 -2.13 1.64 -6.31
C LEU A 152 -1.77 0.21 -6.67
N ARG A 153 -1.39 -0.05 -7.91
CA ARG A 153 -0.95 -1.37 -8.35
C ARG A 153 0.43 -1.27 -8.99
N ALA A 154 1.34 -2.14 -8.56
CA ALA A 154 2.62 -2.36 -9.20
C ALA A 154 2.69 -3.82 -9.65
N GLU A 155 3.09 -4.06 -10.89
CA GLU A 155 3.22 -5.39 -11.46
C GLU A 155 4.54 -5.48 -12.21
N LEU A 156 5.27 -6.57 -12.00
CA LEU A 156 6.50 -6.89 -12.71
C LEU A 156 6.27 -8.21 -13.46
N ILE A 157 6.51 -8.17 -14.78
CA ILE A 157 6.33 -9.30 -15.70
C ILE A 157 7.69 -9.94 -15.94
N HIS A 158 7.77 -11.27 -15.85
CA HIS A 158 9.02 -12.03 -16.01
C HIS A 158 8.72 -13.31 -16.80
N ALA A 159 9.64 -13.72 -17.69
CA ALA A 159 9.46 -14.90 -18.55
C ALA A 159 9.43 -16.22 -17.77
N GLU A 160 10.04 -16.26 -16.58
CA GLU A 160 10.00 -17.39 -15.67
C GLU A 160 9.33 -16.97 -14.35
N ALA A 161 8.51 -17.86 -13.79
CA ALA A 161 7.85 -17.67 -12.49
C ALA A 161 8.84 -17.75 -11.30
N VAL A 162 10.00 -17.10 -11.41
CA VAL A 162 10.99 -17.02 -10.34
C VAL A 162 10.49 -16.03 -9.30
N ARG A 163 9.82 -16.57 -8.28
CA ARG A 163 9.45 -15.83 -7.07
C ARG A 163 10.70 -15.61 -6.22
N SER A 164 11.46 -14.58 -6.54
CA SER A 164 12.60 -14.17 -5.73
C SER A 164 12.20 -13.05 -4.75
N ARG A 165 12.83 -13.02 -3.57
CA ARG A 165 12.68 -11.91 -2.62
C ARG A 165 12.97 -10.56 -3.27
N ALA A 166 13.98 -10.50 -4.15
CA ALA A 166 14.38 -9.28 -4.85
C ALA A 166 13.26 -8.73 -5.75
N THR A 167 12.52 -9.60 -6.45
CA THR A 167 11.32 -9.21 -7.21
C THR A 167 10.25 -8.61 -6.29
N GLY A 168 9.98 -9.26 -5.15
CA GLY A 168 9.05 -8.73 -4.14
C GLY A 168 9.47 -7.36 -3.62
N GLN A 169 10.76 -7.18 -3.29
CA GLN A 169 11.33 -5.89 -2.88
C GLN A 169 11.11 -4.82 -3.94
N ARG A 170 11.27 -5.17 -5.21
CA ARG A 170 11.09 -4.20 -6.29
C ARG A 170 9.65 -3.73 -6.41
N VAL A 171 8.67 -4.64 -6.28
CA VAL A 171 7.24 -4.28 -6.23
C VAL A 171 6.95 -3.39 -5.02
N GLU A 172 7.48 -3.72 -3.84
CA GLU A 172 7.32 -2.94 -2.60
C GLU A 172 7.90 -1.53 -2.73
N GLN A 173 9.06 -1.37 -3.36
CA GLN A 173 9.68 -0.07 -3.64
C GLN A 173 8.80 0.79 -4.54
N ILE A 174 8.26 0.22 -5.63
CA ILE A 174 7.37 0.93 -6.55
C ILE A 174 6.09 1.37 -5.83
N LEU A 175 5.50 0.47 -5.03
CA LEU A 175 4.32 0.80 -4.22
C LEU A 175 4.59 1.90 -3.19
N LEU A 176 5.74 1.85 -2.51
CA LEU A 176 6.14 2.89 -1.56
C LEU A 176 6.27 4.25 -2.24
N ASP A 177 6.86 4.30 -3.43
CA ASP A 177 6.98 5.53 -4.22
C ASP A 177 5.61 6.07 -4.64
N MET A 178 4.73 5.20 -5.15
CA MET A 178 3.36 5.56 -5.52
C MET A 178 2.56 6.06 -4.33
N LEU A 179 2.67 5.39 -3.18
CA LEU A 179 2.00 5.76 -1.94
C LEU A 179 2.51 7.10 -1.43
N CYS A 180 3.83 7.30 -1.39
CA CYS A 180 4.43 8.56 -0.98
C CYS A 180 3.96 9.72 -1.86
N GLN A 181 3.96 9.55 -3.19
CA GLN A 181 3.43 10.56 -4.12
C GLN A 181 1.96 10.86 -3.86
N THR A 182 1.14 9.82 -3.67
CA THR A 182 -0.31 9.95 -3.42
C THR A 182 -0.59 10.71 -2.13
N LEU A 183 0.16 10.40 -1.06
CA LEU A 183 -0.04 11.03 0.25
C LEU A 183 0.48 12.47 0.30
N VAL A 184 1.62 12.75 -0.34
CA VAL A 184 2.26 14.08 -0.32
C VAL A 184 1.58 15.06 -1.27
N ARG A 185 1.24 14.64 -2.50
CA ARG A 185 0.56 15.53 -3.47
C ARG A 185 -0.92 15.72 -3.18
N GLY A 186 -1.47 14.88 -2.30
CA GLY A 186 -2.83 14.98 -1.83
C GLY A 186 -3.77 13.97 -2.48
N TYR A 187 -4.87 13.74 -1.79
CA TYR A 187 -5.84 12.70 -2.09
C TYR A 187 -7.07 13.26 -2.81
N ARG A 188 -7.29 12.85 -4.05
CA ARG A 188 -8.56 12.99 -4.78
C ARG A 188 -9.00 11.63 -5.33
N PRO A 189 -10.08 11.00 -4.81
CA PRO A 189 -10.50 9.67 -5.26
C PRO A 189 -10.53 9.50 -6.78
N GLY A 190 -10.05 8.36 -7.29
CA GLY A 190 -10.11 8.00 -8.71
C GLY A 190 -9.10 8.69 -9.63
N GLU A 191 -8.19 9.53 -9.13
CA GLU A 191 -7.32 10.37 -9.97
C GLU A 191 -6.00 9.71 -10.42
N LEU A 192 -5.63 8.51 -9.93
CA LEU A 192 -4.37 7.87 -10.33
C LEU A 192 -4.45 6.33 -10.42
N THR A 193 -4.43 5.80 -11.65
CA THR A 193 -4.02 4.42 -11.94
C THR A 193 -2.65 4.48 -12.60
N VAL A 194 -1.57 4.17 -11.87
CA VAL A 194 -0.23 4.11 -12.45
C VAL A 194 0.09 2.65 -12.75
N ARG A 195 -0.05 2.26 -14.02
CA ARG A 195 0.50 1.00 -14.55
C ARG A 195 1.94 1.28 -14.97
N ARG A 196 2.93 0.69 -14.29
CA ARG A 196 4.33 0.71 -14.72
C ARG A 196 4.72 -0.69 -15.15
N ASP A 197 4.67 -0.93 -16.44
CA ASP A 197 5.32 -2.07 -17.06
C ASP A 197 6.82 -1.81 -17.06
N HIS A 198 7.55 -2.43 -16.15
CA HIS A 198 8.99 -2.53 -16.28
C HIS A 198 9.31 -3.87 -16.94
N SER A 199 9.46 -3.86 -18.26
CA SER A 199 10.33 -4.83 -18.91
C SER A 199 11.74 -4.64 -18.35
N LEU A 200 12.33 -5.71 -17.82
CA LEU A 200 13.73 -5.68 -17.40
C LEU A 200 14.59 -5.26 -18.61
N PRO A 201 15.54 -4.33 -18.44
CA PRO A 201 16.43 -3.97 -19.54
C PRO A 201 17.32 -5.17 -19.86
N GLY A 202 17.21 -5.66 -21.10
CA GLY A 202 18.16 -6.58 -21.70
C GLY A 202 17.67 -8.01 -21.85
N GLN A 203 16.82 -8.26 -22.85
CA GLN A 203 16.85 -9.48 -23.67
C GLN A 203 16.46 -9.11 -25.11
N CYS A 204 17.48 -8.84 -25.94
CA CYS A 204 17.47 -9.09 -27.38
C CYS A 204 18.46 -10.22 -27.63
#